data_AF-A0AAD7GLG1-F1
#
_entry.id   AF-A0AAD7GLG1-F1
#
_cell.length_a   1.000
_cell.length_b   1.000
_cell.length_c   1.000
_cell.angle_alpha   90.00
_cell.angle_beta   90.00
_cell.angle_gamma   90.00
#
_symmetry.space_group_name_H-M   'P 1'
#
loop_
_entity.id
_entity.type
_entity.pdbx_description
1 polymer ?
#
loop_
_entity_poly.entity_id
_entity_poly.type
_entity_poly.pdbx_seq_one_letter_code
_entity_poly.pdbx_strand_id
1 'polypeptide(L)'
;MFGLLNEPIHSSIEKYHGQYDPGSDEYDPLVRFGAQDGLLPGRNAEDSITLRDVVIRWTYPHLELFWNDLSEGVDAFSSLMHPSHYLRALEVPTGTCPMFCIAPEVLVFVGHVCLALQQVLDSLALFLNKSDRQRFTLDVNFRFLRMLESHDSRTEVMFAFSTLQSRVQRADVHIRQYLNSIQKIFTGTISQEKVSSVNSTLSSVRSDFIRGATLPELYKLLAREDY
;
A
#
# COMPACT_ATOMS: atom_id res chain seq x y z
N MET A 1 -18.49 5.64 2.53
CA MET A 1 -17.34 4.72 2.45
C MET A 1 -17.18 4.36 0.99
N PHE A 2 -15.98 4.56 0.43
CA PHE A 2 -15.58 4.45 -0.99
C PHE A 2 -15.78 3.08 -1.68
N GLY A 3 -16.77 2.28 -1.29
CA GLY A 3 -16.98 0.93 -1.79
C GLY A 3 -15.89 -0.08 -1.37
N LEU A 4 -14.83 0.38 -0.70
CA LEU A 4 -13.77 -0.46 -0.14
C LEU A 4 -14.21 -1.03 1.21
N LEU A 5 -14.21 -2.36 1.30
CA LEU A 5 -14.48 -3.09 2.53
C LEU A 5 -13.16 -3.41 3.23
N ASN A 6 -13.15 -3.31 4.55
CA ASN A 6 -12.06 -3.85 5.37
C ASN A 6 -12.19 -5.38 5.47
N GLU A 7 -11.96 -6.05 4.35
CA GLU A 7 -12.05 -7.49 4.20
C GLU A 7 -10.71 -8.18 4.54
N PRO A 8 -10.74 -9.50 4.81
CA PRO A 8 -9.51 -10.28 4.99
C PRO A 8 -8.60 -10.25 3.75
N ILE A 9 -7.30 -10.39 3.96
CA ILE A 9 -6.31 -10.33 2.86
C ILE A 9 -6.61 -11.35 1.74
N HIS A 10 -7.04 -12.56 2.10
CA HIS A 10 -7.40 -13.61 1.15
C HIS A 10 -8.50 -13.19 0.17
N SER A 11 -9.55 -12.54 0.66
CA SER A 11 -10.63 -12.01 -0.18
C SER A 11 -10.14 -10.91 -1.12
N SER A 12 -9.24 -10.05 -0.64
CA SER A 12 -8.61 -9.03 -1.49
C SER A 12 -7.67 -9.62 -2.54
N ILE A 13 -6.99 -10.75 -2.28
CA ILE A 13 -6.18 -11.44 -3.29
C ILE A 13 -7.06 -11.94 -4.43
N GLU A 14 -8.14 -12.65 -4.10
CA GLU A 14 -9.09 -13.17 -5.09
C GLU A 14 -9.63 -12.07 -5.99
N LYS A 15 -9.96 -10.91 -5.40
CA LYS A 15 -10.54 -9.78 -6.13
C LYS A 15 -9.53 -8.99 -6.96
N TYR A 16 -8.33 -8.76 -6.45
CA TYR A 16 -7.43 -7.72 -6.98
C TYR A 16 -6.12 -8.23 -7.57
N HIS A 17 -5.81 -9.52 -7.44
CA HIS A 17 -4.56 -10.10 -7.95
C HIS A 17 -4.76 -11.45 -8.67
N GLY A 18 -5.82 -12.18 -8.33
CA GLY A 18 -5.97 -13.59 -8.68
C GLY A 18 -5.35 -14.49 -7.61
N GLN A 19 -5.99 -15.62 -7.32
CA GLN A 19 -5.47 -16.60 -6.39
C GLN A 19 -4.32 -17.39 -7.00
N TYR A 20 -3.36 -17.78 -6.17
CA TYR A 20 -2.32 -18.70 -6.59
C TYR A 20 -2.88 -20.10 -6.83
N ASP A 21 -2.60 -20.66 -8.00
CA ASP A 21 -2.94 -22.04 -8.36
C ASP A 21 -1.66 -22.83 -8.69
N PRO A 22 -1.29 -23.83 -7.86
CA PRO A 22 -0.13 -24.69 -8.12
C PRO A 22 -0.13 -25.39 -9.48
N GLY A 23 -1.30 -25.57 -10.10
CA GLY A 23 -1.45 -26.25 -11.38
C GLY A 23 -1.23 -25.35 -12.60
N SER A 24 -1.45 -24.04 -12.47
CA SER A 24 -1.31 -23.07 -13.57
C SER A 24 -0.13 -22.12 -13.41
N ASP A 25 0.25 -21.81 -12.17
CA ASP A 25 1.25 -20.79 -11.90
C ASP A 25 2.66 -21.34 -11.99
N GLU A 26 3.52 -20.60 -12.69
CA GLU A 26 4.90 -21.01 -12.98
C GLU A 26 5.77 -21.09 -11.71
N TYR A 27 5.42 -20.33 -10.66
CA TYR A 27 6.24 -20.20 -9.45
C TYR A 27 5.40 -20.02 -8.19
N ASP A 28 5.71 -20.79 -7.13
CA ASP A 28 5.14 -20.54 -5.79
C ASP A 28 5.81 -19.31 -5.15
N PRO A 29 5.04 -18.26 -4.80
CA PRO A 29 5.56 -17.07 -4.10
C PRO A 29 6.37 -17.35 -2.83
N LEU A 30 6.18 -18.53 -2.22
CA LEU A 30 6.88 -18.93 -0.99
C LEU A 30 8.27 -19.54 -1.21
N VAL A 31 8.68 -19.86 -2.44
CA VAL A 31 9.97 -20.55 -2.69
C VAL A 31 11.14 -19.72 -2.15
N ARG A 32 11.10 -18.39 -2.23
CA ARG A 32 12.13 -17.51 -1.65
C ARG A 32 12.24 -17.58 -0.12
N PHE A 33 11.23 -18.13 0.55
CA PHE A 33 11.20 -18.37 1.99
C PHE A 33 11.52 -19.83 2.34
N GLY A 34 11.99 -20.64 1.37
CA GLY A 34 12.38 -22.03 1.58
C GLY A 34 11.21 -23.01 1.62
N ALA A 35 10.06 -22.65 1.05
CA ALA A 35 8.93 -23.58 0.96
C ALA A 35 9.26 -24.81 0.11
N GLN A 36 8.73 -25.95 0.52
CA GLN A 36 8.80 -27.23 -0.18
C GLN A 36 7.38 -27.77 -0.32
N ASP A 37 7.01 -28.21 -1.53
CA ASP A 37 5.66 -28.71 -1.85
C ASP A 37 4.52 -27.76 -1.40
N GLY A 38 4.75 -26.46 -1.53
CA GLY A 38 3.76 -25.44 -1.16
C GLY A 38 3.69 -25.08 0.33
N LEU A 39 4.58 -25.62 1.16
CA LEU A 39 4.55 -25.45 2.62
C LEU A 39 5.85 -24.86 3.17
N LEU A 40 5.72 -23.94 4.12
CA LEU A 40 6.86 -23.41 4.85
C LEU A 40 7.41 -24.45 5.85
N PRO A 41 8.73 -24.58 5.99
CA PRO A 41 9.33 -25.54 6.90
C PRO A 41 8.87 -25.34 8.35
N GLY A 42 8.35 -26.40 8.98
CA GLY A 42 7.93 -26.37 10.38
C GLY A 42 6.69 -25.52 10.67
N ARG A 43 5.93 -25.13 9.65
CA ARG A 43 4.66 -24.40 9.78
C ARG A 43 3.50 -25.22 9.25
N ASN A 44 2.29 -24.83 9.66
CA ASN A 44 1.07 -25.45 9.15
C ASN A 44 0.70 -24.86 7.77
N ALA A 45 -0.32 -25.44 7.14
CA ALA A 45 -0.80 -25.00 5.83
C ALA A 45 -1.39 -23.59 5.86
N GLU A 46 -2.09 -23.23 6.94
CA GLU A 46 -2.74 -21.91 7.10
C GLU A 46 -1.72 -20.77 7.20
N ASP A 47 -0.64 -20.95 7.95
CA ASP A 47 0.50 -20.04 8.04
C ASP A 47 1.15 -19.86 6.66
N SER A 48 1.27 -20.94 5.89
CA SER A 48 1.84 -20.92 4.54
C SER A 48 0.92 -20.15 3.57
N ILE A 49 -0.39 -20.40 3.60
CA ILE A 49 -1.39 -19.66 2.81
C ILE A 49 -1.37 -18.18 3.17
N THR A 50 -1.35 -17.84 4.46
CA THR A 50 -1.32 -16.46 4.94
C THR A 50 -0.08 -15.72 4.44
N LEU A 51 1.11 -16.33 4.56
CA LEU A 51 2.31 -15.69 4.04
C LEU A 51 2.29 -15.59 2.51
N ARG A 52 1.69 -16.55 1.81
CA ARG A 52 1.57 -16.51 0.35
C ARG A 52 0.69 -15.35 -0.08
N ASP A 53 -0.47 -15.19 0.54
CA ASP A 53 -1.38 -14.06 0.29
C ASP A 53 -0.69 -12.72 0.58
N VAL A 54 0.10 -12.65 1.65
CA VAL A 54 0.93 -11.47 1.94
C VAL A 54 1.91 -11.18 0.80
N VAL A 55 2.61 -12.19 0.31
CA VAL A 55 3.61 -12.02 -0.75
C VAL A 55 2.94 -11.59 -2.04
N ILE A 56 1.83 -12.23 -2.44
CA ILE A 56 1.06 -11.86 -3.62
C ILE A 56 0.58 -10.41 -3.50
N ARG A 57 -0.07 -10.04 -2.38
CA ARG A 57 -0.58 -8.68 -2.16
C ARG A 57 0.53 -7.63 -2.20
N TRP A 58 1.74 -8.01 -1.81
CA TRP A 58 2.91 -7.15 -1.80
C TRP A 58 3.57 -7.01 -3.18
N THR A 59 3.72 -8.10 -3.94
CA THR A 59 4.59 -8.14 -5.12
C THR A 59 3.87 -8.31 -6.45
N TYR A 60 2.57 -8.62 -6.47
CA TYR A 60 1.83 -8.83 -7.72
C TYR A 60 1.16 -7.52 -8.18
N PRO A 61 0.97 -7.36 -9.50
CA PRO A 61 0.25 -6.22 -10.04
C PRO A 61 -1.20 -6.22 -9.55
N HIS A 62 -1.77 -5.03 -9.39
CA HIS A 62 -3.17 -4.87 -9.04
C HIS A 62 -4.03 -4.82 -10.30
N LEU A 63 -5.10 -5.61 -10.35
CA LEU A 63 -5.91 -5.77 -11.57
C LEU A 63 -6.64 -4.47 -11.99
N GLU A 64 -6.99 -3.63 -11.02
CA GLU A 64 -7.76 -2.40 -11.27
C GLU A 64 -6.93 -1.11 -11.21
N LEU A 65 -5.65 -1.16 -10.80
CA LEU A 65 -4.82 0.02 -10.56
C LEU A 65 -3.46 -0.10 -11.26
N PHE A 66 -2.85 1.03 -11.61
CA PHE A 66 -1.63 1.10 -12.42
C PHE A 66 -0.34 0.91 -11.61
N TRP A 67 -0.28 -0.06 -10.71
CA TRP A 67 1.00 -0.44 -10.07
C TRP A 67 1.32 -1.92 -10.30
N ASN A 68 2.60 -2.20 -10.47
CA ASN A 68 3.11 -3.55 -10.68
C ASN A 68 3.35 -4.28 -9.35
N ASP A 69 3.57 -3.54 -8.27
CA ASP A 69 3.65 -4.02 -6.91
C ASP A 69 3.19 -2.92 -5.93
N LEU A 70 2.99 -3.28 -4.65
CA LEU A 70 2.47 -2.33 -3.67
C LEU A 70 3.49 -1.24 -3.30
N SER A 71 4.78 -1.49 -3.46
CA SER A 71 5.81 -0.47 -3.20
C SER A 71 5.74 0.65 -4.24
N GLU A 72 5.53 0.32 -5.51
CA GLU A 72 5.29 1.33 -6.56
C GLU A 72 4.05 2.18 -6.22
N GLY A 73 3.00 1.56 -5.68
CA GLY A 73 1.83 2.28 -5.18
C GLY A 73 2.12 3.24 -4.03
N VAL A 74 2.97 2.84 -3.09
CA VAL A 74 3.46 3.70 -2.00
C VAL A 74 4.23 4.89 -2.56
N ASP A 75 5.14 4.66 -3.49
CA ASP A 75 5.96 5.71 -4.09
C ASP A 75 5.10 6.70 -4.88
N ALA A 76 4.14 6.20 -5.67
CA ALA A 76 3.19 7.03 -6.40
C ALA A 76 2.32 7.88 -5.47
N PHE A 77 1.79 7.31 -4.37
CA PHE A 77 1.02 8.08 -3.38
C PHE A 77 1.89 9.14 -2.69
N SER A 78 3.10 8.76 -2.28
CA SER A 78 4.03 9.65 -1.59
C SER A 78 4.49 10.81 -2.49
N SER A 79 4.46 10.62 -3.80
CA SER A 79 4.84 11.60 -4.81
C SER A 79 3.68 12.47 -5.32
N LEU A 80 2.45 12.23 -4.86
CA LEU A 80 1.32 13.09 -5.20
C LEU A 80 1.57 14.54 -4.74
N MET A 81 1.03 15.48 -5.52
CA MET A 81 1.16 16.91 -5.24
C MET A 81 0.55 17.29 -3.88
N HIS A 82 0.81 18.53 -3.46
CA HIS A 82 0.24 19.05 -2.22
C HIS A 82 -1.29 18.83 -2.17
N PRO A 83 -1.87 18.42 -1.02
CA PRO A 83 -3.28 18.00 -0.91
C PRO A 83 -4.29 19.03 -1.43
N SER A 84 -3.93 20.31 -1.40
CA SER A 84 -4.75 21.41 -1.93
C SER A 84 -5.12 21.27 -3.39
N HIS A 85 -4.32 20.55 -4.20
CA HIS A 85 -4.61 20.28 -5.61
C HIS A 85 -5.78 19.32 -5.82
N TYR A 86 -6.07 18.49 -4.82
CA TYR A 86 -7.11 17.46 -4.91
C TYR A 86 -8.31 17.77 -4.02
N LEU A 87 -8.22 18.82 -3.21
CA LEU A 87 -9.27 19.20 -2.28
C LEU A 87 -10.48 19.76 -3.03
N ARG A 88 -11.67 19.26 -2.70
CA ARG A 88 -12.96 19.76 -3.18
C ARG A 88 -13.82 20.17 -1.99
N ALA A 89 -14.58 21.25 -2.14
CA ALA A 89 -15.69 21.55 -1.25
C ALA A 89 -16.91 20.78 -1.75
N LEU A 90 -17.62 20.12 -0.84
CA LEU A 90 -18.89 19.46 -1.14
C LEU A 90 -20.00 20.49 -1.06
N GLU A 91 -20.86 20.52 -2.06
CA GLU A 91 -22.09 21.30 -2.00
C GLU A 91 -22.99 20.71 -0.91
N VAL A 92 -23.33 21.53 0.07
CA VAL A 92 -24.18 21.14 1.19
C VAL A 92 -25.40 22.07 1.26
N PRO A 93 -26.58 21.59 1.70
CA PRO A 93 -27.77 22.41 1.82
C PRO A 93 -27.55 23.66 2.68
N THR A 94 -28.25 24.74 2.35
CA THR A 94 -28.10 26.03 3.04
C THR A 94 -28.32 25.88 4.55
N GLY A 95 -27.35 26.32 5.36
CA GLY A 95 -27.40 26.22 6.83
C GLY A 95 -26.63 25.05 7.44
N THR A 96 -25.94 24.24 6.62
CA THR A 96 -25.00 23.21 7.10
C THR A 96 -23.55 23.68 6.98
N CYS A 97 -22.67 23.14 7.84
CA CYS A 97 -21.24 23.43 7.75
C CYS A 97 -20.67 22.93 6.41
N PRO A 98 -19.83 23.72 5.73
CA PRO A 98 -19.19 23.27 4.50
C PRO A 98 -18.36 22.02 4.78
N MET A 99 -18.53 21.00 3.93
CA MET A 99 -17.73 19.77 4.02
C MET A 99 -16.66 19.79 2.94
N PHE A 100 -15.51 19.19 3.24
CA PHE A 100 -14.36 19.11 2.36
C PHE A 100 -13.98 17.64 2.15
N CYS A 101 -13.52 17.32 0.95
CA CYS A 101 -13.07 15.98 0.60
C CYS A 101 -11.89 16.04 -0.37
N ILE A 102 -11.23 14.91 -0.55
CA ILE A 102 -10.29 14.68 -1.64
C ILE A 102 -11.06 14.19 -2.87
N ALA A 103 -10.61 14.61 -4.06
CA ALA A 103 -11.10 14.17 -5.35
C ALA A 103 -11.33 12.64 -5.37
N PRO A 104 -12.51 12.15 -5.79
CA PRO A 104 -12.85 10.74 -5.69
C PRO A 104 -11.84 9.80 -6.35
N GLU A 105 -11.27 10.20 -7.48
CA GLU A 105 -10.30 9.41 -8.23
C GLU A 105 -9.01 9.18 -7.43
N VAL A 106 -8.54 10.24 -6.76
CA VAL A 106 -7.37 10.18 -5.87
C VAL A 106 -7.70 9.38 -4.61
N LEU A 107 -8.90 9.55 -4.08
CA LEU A 107 -9.30 8.88 -2.85
C LEU A 107 -9.50 7.37 -3.04
N VAL A 108 -9.99 6.92 -4.20
CA VAL A 108 -10.00 5.48 -4.55
C VAL A 108 -8.57 4.94 -4.51
N PHE A 109 -7.66 5.56 -5.24
CA PHE A 109 -6.25 5.14 -5.28
C PHE A 109 -5.62 5.08 -3.88
N VAL A 110 -5.73 6.17 -3.10
CA VAL A 110 -5.19 6.25 -1.73
C VAL A 110 -5.84 5.22 -0.81
N GLY A 111 -7.15 4.98 -0.95
CA GLY A 111 -7.89 3.98 -0.20
C GLY A 111 -7.34 2.57 -0.44
N HIS A 112 -7.11 2.19 -1.70
CA HIS A 112 -6.52 0.89 -2.03
C HIS A 112 -5.09 0.73 -1.49
N VAL A 113 -4.23 1.77 -1.58
CA VAL A 113 -2.87 1.71 -1.02
C VAL A 113 -2.94 1.43 0.47
N CYS A 114 -3.73 2.23 1.17
CA CYS A 114 -3.80 2.17 2.63
C CYS A 114 -4.42 0.86 3.11
N LEU A 115 -5.45 0.36 2.43
CA LEU A 115 -6.06 -0.93 2.74
C LEU A 115 -5.05 -2.07 2.55
N ALA A 116 -4.40 -2.14 1.39
CA ALA A 116 -3.44 -3.20 1.07
C ALA A 116 -2.26 -3.21 2.07
N LEU A 117 -1.70 -2.04 2.39
CA LEU A 117 -0.62 -1.92 3.38
C LEU A 117 -1.06 -2.38 4.76
N GLN A 118 -2.25 -1.96 5.21
CA GLN A 118 -2.78 -2.36 6.51
C GLN A 118 -3.00 -3.88 6.57
N GLN A 119 -3.59 -4.49 5.53
CA GLN A 119 -3.78 -5.95 5.43
C GLN A 119 -2.44 -6.71 5.49
N VAL A 120 -1.43 -6.25 4.76
CA VAL A 120 -0.09 -6.87 4.76
C VAL A 120 0.57 -6.76 6.12
N LEU A 121 0.56 -5.56 6.74
CA LEU A 121 1.13 -5.34 8.06
C LEU A 121 0.46 -6.21 9.13
N ASP A 122 -0.86 -6.35 9.07
CA ASP A 122 -1.65 -7.11 10.03
C ASP A 122 -1.36 -8.60 9.92
N SER A 123 -1.35 -9.11 8.70
CA SER A 123 -1.06 -10.52 8.40
C SER A 123 0.37 -10.89 8.80
N LEU A 124 1.35 -10.01 8.53
CA LEU A 124 2.73 -10.20 8.96
C LEU A 124 2.89 -10.15 10.48
N ALA A 125 2.17 -9.24 11.16
CA ALA A 125 2.19 -9.16 12.62
C ALA A 125 1.62 -10.43 13.26
N LEU A 126 0.50 -10.95 12.71
CA LEU A 126 -0.10 -12.21 13.15
C LEU A 126 0.85 -13.39 12.90
N PHE A 127 1.40 -13.52 11.69
CA PHE A 127 2.35 -14.59 11.33
C PHE A 127 3.58 -14.63 12.25
N LEU A 128 4.08 -13.45 12.64
CA LEU A 128 5.23 -13.30 13.54
C LEU A 128 4.86 -13.34 15.03
N ASN A 129 3.60 -13.58 15.39
CA ASN A 129 3.08 -13.53 16.77
C ASN A 129 3.46 -12.22 17.50
N LYS A 130 3.39 -11.08 16.79
CA LYS A 130 3.66 -9.77 17.39
C LYS A 130 2.48 -9.33 18.24
N SER A 131 2.79 -8.76 19.41
CA SER A 131 1.79 -8.11 20.25
C SER A 131 1.30 -6.80 19.63
N ASP A 132 0.11 -6.32 20.03
CA ASP A 132 -0.46 -5.04 19.58
C ASP A 132 0.50 -3.86 19.80
N ARG A 133 1.33 -3.91 20.85
CA ARG A 133 2.32 -2.85 21.15
C ARG A 133 3.49 -2.82 20.14
N GLN A 134 3.73 -3.93 19.44
CA GLN A 134 4.84 -4.07 18.49
C GLN A 134 4.38 -3.97 17.03
N ARG A 135 3.07 -3.97 16.79
CA ARG A 135 2.48 -3.86 15.46
C ARG A 135 2.50 -2.40 15.02
N PHE A 136 3.10 -2.16 13.86
CA PHE A 136 2.90 -0.89 13.16
C PHE A 136 1.48 -0.88 12.57
N THR A 137 0.69 0.14 12.91
CA THR A 137 -0.63 0.37 12.31
C THR A 137 -0.51 1.57 11.38
N LEU A 138 -1.04 1.49 10.16
CA LEU A 138 -1.00 2.58 9.20
C LEU A 138 -2.06 3.64 9.52
N ASP A 139 -3.32 3.21 9.68
CA ASP A 139 -4.43 4.11 9.98
C ASP A 139 -5.43 3.40 10.90
N VAL A 140 -5.46 3.81 12.17
CA VAL A 140 -6.27 3.14 13.20
C VAL A 140 -7.74 3.32 12.85
N ASN A 141 -8.43 2.22 12.55
CA ASN A 141 -9.83 2.21 12.10
C ASN A 141 -10.10 3.06 10.85
N PHE A 142 -9.08 3.27 10.01
CA PHE A 142 -9.18 4.08 8.79
C PHE A 142 -9.68 5.51 9.04
N ARG A 143 -9.30 6.12 10.18
CA ARG A 143 -9.78 7.45 10.57
C ARG A 143 -9.29 8.52 9.62
N PHE A 144 -8.01 8.50 9.23
CA PHE A 144 -7.50 9.48 8.28
C PHE A 144 -8.15 9.31 6.90
N LEU A 145 -8.32 8.08 6.42
CA LEU A 145 -9.06 7.86 5.16
C LEU A 145 -10.50 8.40 5.21
N ARG A 146 -11.22 8.20 6.33
CA ARG A 146 -12.56 8.75 6.52
C ARG A 146 -12.56 10.28 6.53
N MET A 147 -11.52 10.91 7.08
CA MET A 147 -11.37 12.37 7.01
C MET A 147 -11.15 12.84 5.58
N LEU A 148 -10.45 12.07 4.73
CA LEU A 148 -10.29 12.41 3.31
C LEU A 148 -11.61 12.32 2.54
N GLU A 149 -12.51 11.43 2.95
CA GLU A 149 -13.84 11.26 2.35
C GLU A 149 -14.75 12.45 2.62
N SER A 150 -14.79 12.91 3.87
CA SER A 150 -15.61 14.06 4.24
C SER A 150 -15.21 14.57 5.62
N HIS A 151 -14.89 15.87 5.71
CA HIS A 151 -14.63 16.53 6.98
C HIS A 151 -15.04 18.01 6.92
N ASP A 152 -15.43 18.59 8.06
CA ASP A 152 -15.83 20.01 8.15
C ASP A 152 -14.65 20.98 8.16
N SER A 153 -13.45 20.47 8.44
CA SER A 153 -12.20 21.23 8.53
C SER A 153 -11.26 20.93 7.35
N ARG A 154 -11.11 21.89 6.44
CA ARG A 154 -10.15 21.85 5.33
C ARG A 154 -8.72 21.55 5.78
N THR A 155 -8.27 22.18 6.86
CA THR A 155 -6.91 22.01 7.38
C THR A 155 -6.67 20.59 7.85
N GLU A 156 -7.67 19.97 8.48
CA GLU A 156 -7.58 18.61 8.96
C GLU A 156 -7.57 17.58 7.83
N VAL A 157 -8.33 17.80 6.75
CA VAL A 157 -8.25 16.97 5.53
C VAL A 157 -6.84 16.99 4.95
N MET A 158 -6.26 18.19 4.79
CA MET A 158 -4.90 18.33 4.26
C MET A 158 -3.86 17.67 5.17
N PHE A 159 -4.00 17.85 6.50
CA PHE A 159 -3.13 17.22 7.47
C PHE A 159 -3.24 15.69 7.46
N ALA A 160 -4.45 15.15 7.39
CA ALA A 160 -4.70 13.71 7.27
C ALA A 160 -4.03 13.13 6.01
N PHE A 161 -4.10 13.84 4.88
CA PHE A 161 -3.49 13.40 3.63
C PHE A 161 -1.97 13.34 3.73
N SER A 162 -1.32 14.43 4.17
CA SER A 162 0.13 14.47 4.36
C SER A 162 0.62 13.48 5.42
N THR A 163 -0.18 13.26 6.46
CA THR A 163 0.11 12.23 7.48
C THR A 163 0.07 10.84 6.86
N LEU A 164 -0.94 10.52 6.06
CA LEU A 164 -1.00 9.23 5.35
C LEU A 164 0.20 9.05 4.41
N GLN A 165 0.57 10.07 3.63
CA GLN A 165 1.77 10.01 2.77
C GLN A 165 3.03 9.61 3.57
N SER A 166 3.29 10.25 4.71
CA SER A 166 4.44 9.90 5.54
C SER A 166 4.33 8.48 6.14
N ARG A 167 3.12 8.06 6.54
CA ARG A 167 2.93 6.75 7.17
C ARG A 167 2.99 5.60 6.17
N VAL A 168 2.56 5.77 4.92
CA VAL A 168 2.70 4.72 3.90
C VAL A 168 4.15 4.42 3.57
N GLN A 169 5.02 5.44 3.53
CA GLN A 169 6.47 5.24 3.37
C GLN A 169 7.06 4.43 4.53
N ARG A 170 6.63 4.72 5.77
CA ARG A 170 7.07 3.95 6.93
C ARG A 170 6.52 2.52 6.92
N ALA A 171 5.30 2.33 6.44
CA ALA A 171 4.69 1.01 6.27
C ALA A 171 5.52 0.14 5.32
N ASP A 172 5.90 0.67 4.15
CA ASP A 172 6.77 -0.03 3.18
C ASP A 172 8.07 -0.52 3.84
N VAL A 173 8.76 0.37 4.57
CA VAL A 173 9.98 0.00 5.30
C VAL A 173 9.73 -1.13 6.30
N HIS A 174 8.65 -1.05 7.08
CA HIS A 174 8.30 -2.10 8.04
C HIS A 174 7.99 -3.45 7.38
N ILE A 175 7.26 -3.44 6.26
CA ILE A 175 6.91 -4.64 5.51
C ILE A 175 8.19 -5.32 5.00
N ARG A 176 9.08 -4.56 4.35
CA ARG A 176 10.38 -5.08 3.89
C ARG A 176 11.20 -5.68 5.03
N GLN A 177 11.25 -5.01 6.19
CA GLN A 177 11.94 -5.53 7.37
C GLN A 177 11.33 -6.84 7.89
N TYR A 178 10.01 -6.94 7.92
CA TYR A 178 9.31 -8.16 8.34
C TYR A 178 9.54 -9.32 7.37
N LEU A 179 9.40 -9.08 6.06
CA LEU A 179 9.66 -10.11 5.03
C LEU A 179 11.12 -10.59 5.09
N ASN A 180 12.09 -9.68 5.20
CA ASN A 180 13.50 -10.04 5.36
C ASN A 180 13.76 -10.84 6.64
N SER A 181 13.06 -10.51 7.73
CA SER A 181 13.17 -11.26 9.00
C SER A 181 12.60 -12.67 8.85
N ILE A 182 11.46 -12.82 8.19
CA ILE A 182 10.82 -14.12 7.92
C ILE A 182 11.72 -14.98 7.04
N GLN A 183 12.26 -14.40 5.95
CA GLN A 183 13.19 -15.10 5.08
C GLN A 183 14.40 -15.61 5.86
N LYS A 184 15.03 -14.73 6.65
CA LYS A 184 16.18 -15.12 7.50
C LYS A 184 15.86 -16.25 8.47
N ILE A 185 14.66 -16.26 9.06
CA ILE A 185 14.22 -17.33 9.99
C ILE A 185 14.19 -18.68 9.29
N PHE A 186 13.71 -18.76 8.04
CA PHE A 186 13.52 -20.03 7.35
C PHE A 186 14.72 -20.48 6.51
N THR A 187 15.46 -19.54 5.90
CA THR A 187 16.53 -19.88 4.96
C THR A 187 17.93 -19.63 5.52
N GLY A 188 18.05 -18.90 6.64
CA GLY A 188 19.34 -18.42 7.16
C GLY A 188 20.00 -17.34 6.29
N THR A 189 19.36 -16.91 5.19
CA THR A 189 19.87 -15.90 4.26
C THR A 189 19.08 -14.59 4.38
N ILE A 190 19.74 -13.46 4.13
CA ILE A 190 19.10 -12.15 4.02
C ILE A 190 19.12 -11.75 2.54
N SER A 191 17.97 -11.40 1.96
CA SER A 191 17.94 -10.78 0.64
C SER A 191 18.69 -9.46 0.64
N GLN A 192 19.62 -9.27 -0.30
CA GLN A 192 20.35 -8.02 -0.51
C GLN A 192 19.49 -6.92 -1.19
N GLU A 193 18.16 -7.01 -1.11
CA GLU A 193 17.28 -5.91 -1.49
C GLU A 193 17.46 -4.78 -0.47
N LYS A 194 18.40 -3.90 -0.79
CA LYS A 194 18.93 -2.77 -0.03
C LYS A 194 17.94 -2.20 1.01
N VAL A 195 18.23 -2.52 2.27
CA VAL A 195 17.80 -1.74 3.45
C VAL A 195 18.64 -0.44 3.52
N SER A 196 18.71 0.34 2.44
CA SER A 196 19.46 1.60 2.40
C SER A 196 18.52 2.79 2.25
N SER A 197 17.91 3.22 3.34
CA SER A 197 17.40 4.60 3.45
C SER A 197 17.28 5.11 4.89
N VAL A 198 18.04 4.54 5.83
CA VAL A 198 18.20 5.14 7.17
C VAL A 198 19.58 5.76 7.21
N ASN A 199 19.64 7.07 6.96
CA ASN A 199 20.81 7.95 6.84
C ASN A 199 21.53 7.93 5.48
N SER A 200 21.06 8.76 4.54
CA SER A 200 21.96 9.48 3.65
C SER A 200 21.26 10.69 3.02
N THR A 201 21.46 11.86 3.64
CA THR A 201 21.59 13.10 2.87
C THR A 201 22.70 12.91 1.85
N LEU A 202 22.41 13.33 0.62
CA LEU A 202 23.31 13.54 -0.54
C LEU A 202 23.56 12.36 -1.49
N SER A 203 23.19 12.69 -2.74
CA SER A 203 23.81 12.35 -4.03
C SER A 203 23.61 10.95 -4.63
N SER A 204 22.52 10.81 -5.40
CA SER A 204 22.61 10.30 -6.77
C SER A 204 21.57 10.96 -7.68
N VAL A 205 21.82 12.26 -7.94
CA VAL A 205 21.30 12.94 -9.12
C VAL A 205 22.04 12.34 -10.33
N ARG A 206 21.28 11.91 -11.36
CA ARG A 206 21.69 11.36 -12.68
C ARG A 206 21.84 9.84 -12.79
N SER A 207 20.73 9.13 -13.02
CA SER A 207 20.75 7.89 -13.85
C SER A 207 19.46 7.56 -14.58
N ASP A 208 18.27 7.98 -14.13
CA ASP A 208 17.02 7.39 -14.67
C ASP A 208 16.23 8.30 -15.63
N PHE A 209 16.94 9.08 -16.45
CA PHE A 209 16.32 9.93 -17.47
C PHE A 209 15.77 9.14 -18.69
N ILE A 210 15.70 7.81 -18.62
CA ILE A 210 15.25 6.97 -19.73
C ILE A 210 14.43 5.79 -19.19
N ARG A 211 13.20 6.05 -18.77
CA ARG A 211 12.01 5.18 -18.96
C ARG A 211 10.80 5.75 -18.22
N GLY A 212 9.75 6.08 -18.98
CA GLY A 212 8.38 6.16 -18.48
C GLY A 212 7.93 7.51 -17.94
N ALA A 213 7.77 8.50 -18.82
CA ALA A 213 6.88 9.62 -18.52
C ALA A 213 5.43 9.14 -18.62
N THR A 214 4.68 9.05 -17.53
CA THR A 214 3.22 8.77 -17.64
C THR A 214 2.33 9.43 -16.59
N LEU A 215 2.75 9.73 -15.36
CA LEU A 215 1.84 10.38 -14.39
C LEU A 215 1.83 11.92 -14.47
N PRO A 216 2.98 12.61 -14.45
CA PRO A 216 3.00 14.07 -14.50
C PRO A 216 2.51 14.64 -15.83
N GLU A 217 2.66 13.91 -16.94
CA GLU A 217 2.16 14.33 -18.26
C GLU A 217 0.66 14.10 -18.43
N LEU A 218 0.10 13.03 -17.85
CA LEU A 218 -1.34 12.78 -17.88
C LEU A 218 -2.10 13.81 -17.04
N TYR A 219 -1.56 14.20 -15.88
CA TYR A 219 -2.13 15.29 -15.07
C TYR A 219 -2.02 16.66 -15.76
N LYS A 220 -0.98 16.90 -16.56
CA LYS A 220 -0.89 18.11 -17.39
C LYS A 220 -1.92 18.12 -18.52
N LEU A 221 -2.30 16.96 -19.05
CA LEU A 221 -3.35 16.84 -20.05
C LEU A 221 -4.75 17.02 -19.45
N LEU A 222 -4.99 16.54 -18.23
CA LEU A 222 -6.25 16.69 -17.51
C LEU A 222 -6.47 18.09 -16.90
N ALA A 223 -5.41 18.89 -16.74
CA ALA A 223 -5.46 20.24 -16.18
C ALA A 223 -5.56 21.37 -17.23
N ARG A 224 -5.80 21.05 -18.51
CA ARG A 224 -6.06 22.06 -19.54
C ARG A 224 -7.52 22.51 -19.47
N GLU A 225 -7.74 23.83 -19.40
CA GLU A 225 -9.06 24.49 -19.34
C GLU A 225 -9.86 24.48 -20.66
N ASP A 226 -9.42 23.74 -21.69
CA ASP A 226 -10.13 23.65 -22.97
C ASP A 226 -10.84 22.31 -23.12
N TYR A 227 -11.93 22.10 -22.35
CA TYR A 227 -13.14 21.33 -22.69
C TYR A 227 -14.31 21.76 -21.81
#